data_AF-A0A5C5TSK3-F1
#
_entry.id   AF-A0A5C5TSK3-F1
#
_cell.length_a   1.000
_cell.length_b   1.000
_cell.length_c   1.000
_cell.angle_alpha   90.00
_cell.angle_beta   90.00
_cell.angle_gamma   90.00
#
_symmetry.space_group_name_H-M   'P 1'
#
loop_
_entity.id
_entity.type
_entity.pdbx_description
1 polymer ?
#
loop_
_entity_poly.entity_id
_entity_poly.type
_entity_poly.pdbx_seq_one_letter_code
_entity_poly.pdbx_strand_id
1 'polypeptide(L)'
;MLALDLEEGSHIMGVTASDGNQSVTQSFTVTVTTEVETANYYDTAYGLEGGQLKAELHEIIDGHTELSYSQVWDALKVTDEDPNNPNNVVLLYSGESRSKNLNGGNVGDWNREHTWAKSHGGFGTARGAGTDIHHLRPTDVQVNGLRGNLDFDYGGAAVAGCDGCLRTSSSWEPPNEVKGDVARMLFYMAVRYEAEDPVDLELNEQLNNGSAPYHGKLSVLLEWHEQDPVSEWEQQRNEKIEDIQGNRNPFIDHPEWAESIWSAS
;
A
#
# COMPACT_ATOMS: atom_id res chain seq x y z
N MET A 1 22.08 -21.71 42.20
CA MET A 1 22.05 -21.48 40.75
C MET A 1 23.39 -20.88 40.37
N LEU A 2 24.11 -21.45 39.40
CA LEU A 2 25.34 -20.87 38.87
C LEU A 2 24.93 -19.97 37.70
N ALA A 3 25.26 -18.68 37.74
CA ALA A 3 25.06 -17.75 36.65
C ALA A 3 26.41 -17.46 35.99
N LEU A 4 26.43 -17.41 34.66
CA LEU A 4 27.61 -17.17 33.84
C LEU A 4 27.26 -16.10 32.84
N ASP A 5 27.99 -14.98 32.87
CA ASP A 5 27.90 -13.94 31.84
C ASP A 5 28.86 -14.31 30.70
N LEU A 6 28.30 -14.76 29.58
CA LEU A 6 29.04 -15.17 28.39
C LEU A 6 28.73 -14.20 27.25
N GLU A 7 29.75 -13.79 26.51
CA GLU A 7 29.59 -13.03 25.27
C GLU A 7 28.99 -13.89 24.15
N GLU A 8 28.54 -13.27 23.05
CA GLU A 8 28.02 -14.01 21.89
C GLU A 8 29.03 -15.03 21.35
N GLY A 9 28.56 -16.23 21.02
CA GLY A 9 29.37 -17.30 20.43
C GLY A 9 29.17 -18.66 21.09
N SER A 10 29.95 -19.64 20.63
CA SER A 10 29.95 -20.99 21.20
C SER A 10 31.07 -21.15 22.22
N HIS A 11 30.69 -21.49 23.45
CA HIS A 11 31.59 -21.64 24.59
C HIS A 11 31.58 -23.10 25.07
N ILE A 12 32.76 -23.67 25.28
CA ILE A 12 32.89 -25.01 25.87
C ILE A 12 33.04 -24.86 27.38
N MET A 13 32.06 -25.37 28.11
CA MET A 13 32.01 -25.32 29.57
C MET A 13 32.36 -26.68 30.14
N GLY A 14 33.37 -26.75 31.01
CA GLY A 14 33.74 -27.96 31.74
C GLY A 14 33.29 -27.92 33.19
N VAL A 15 32.58 -28.95 33.65
CA VAL A 15 32.20 -29.13 35.06
C VAL A 15 33.01 -30.28 35.64
N THR A 16 33.73 -30.01 36.73
CA THR A 16 34.56 -31.00 37.42
C THR A 16 33.97 -31.35 38.77
N ALA A 17 33.70 -32.63 39.01
CA ALA A 17 33.39 -33.17 40.33
C ALA A 17 34.64 -33.86 40.90
N SER A 18 34.90 -33.70 42.20
CA SER A 18 36.03 -34.32 42.89
C SER A 18 35.63 -34.72 44.31
N ASP A 19 36.13 -35.85 44.79
CA ASP A 19 35.96 -36.34 46.16
C ASP A 19 37.21 -36.13 47.04
N GLY A 20 38.22 -35.43 46.52
CA GLY A 20 39.50 -35.18 47.18
C GLY A 20 40.58 -36.22 46.86
N ASN A 21 40.23 -37.37 46.26
CA ASN A 21 41.19 -38.39 45.79
C ASN A 21 41.12 -38.59 44.27
N GLN A 22 39.95 -38.41 43.66
CA GLN A 22 39.74 -38.52 42.20
C GLN A 22 38.88 -37.36 41.70
N SER A 23 39.06 -36.99 40.44
CA SER A 23 38.23 -36.00 39.77
C SER A 23 37.77 -36.48 38.38
N VAL A 24 36.56 -36.05 38.01
CA VAL A 24 35.98 -36.28 36.68
C VAL A 24 35.48 -34.95 36.14
N THR A 25 35.86 -34.63 34.91
CA THR A 25 35.41 -33.42 34.19
C THR A 25 34.52 -33.83 33.02
N GLN A 26 33.34 -33.21 32.92
CA GLN A 26 32.46 -33.33 31.77
C GLN A 26 32.28 -31.97 31.10
N SER A 27 32.42 -31.94 29.78
CA SER A 27 32.27 -30.71 29.00
C SER A 27 30.98 -30.72 28.19
N PHE A 28 30.35 -29.56 28.07
CA PHE A 28 29.22 -29.30 27.19
C PHE A 28 29.43 -27.96 26.47
N THR A 29 28.76 -27.79 25.34
CA THR A 29 28.81 -26.53 24.58
C THR A 29 27.58 -25.70 24.90
N VAL A 30 27.80 -24.41 25.15
CA VAL A 30 26.75 -23.40 25.29
C VAL A 30 26.92 -22.42 24.13
N THR A 31 25.89 -22.28 23.30
CA THR A 31 25.87 -21.27 22.25
C THR A 31 25.00 -20.11 22.72
N VAL A 32 25.60 -18.92 22.81
CA VAL A 32 24.89 -17.66 23.05
C VAL A 32 24.77 -16.97 21.71
N THR A 33 23.54 -16.75 21.25
CA THR A 33 23.24 -16.00 20.03
C THR A 33 22.51 -14.72 20.42
N THR A 34 22.91 -13.61 19.83
CA THR A 34 22.03 -12.44 19.75
C THR A 34 21.10 -12.66 18.57
N GLU A 35 19.81 -12.87 18.83
CA GLU A 35 18.81 -12.56 17.80
C GLU A 35 18.86 -11.05 17.61
N VAL A 36 19.42 -10.61 16.49
CA VAL A 36 19.02 -9.31 15.95
C VAL A 36 17.62 -9.56 15.43
N GLU A 37 16.63 -9.33 16.30
CA GLU A 37 15.24 -9.22 15.86
C GLU A 37 15.24 -8.05 14.87
N THR A 38 15.22 -8.37 13.58
CA THR A 38 14.91 -7.37 12.57
C THR A 38 13.53 -6.86 12.93
N ALA A 39 13.42 -5.63 13.42
CA ALA A 39 12.14 -5.03 13.76
C ALA A 39 11.18 -5.29 12.59
N ASN A 40 10.06 -5.95 12.86
CA ASN A 40 9.01 -6.13 11.87
C ASN A 40 8.52 -4.73 11.50
N TYR A 41 8.29 -4.51 10.21
CA TYR A 41 7.97 -3.21 9.63
C TYR A 41 6.83 -2.48 10.35
N TYR A 42 5.90 -3.23 10.96
CA TYR A 42 4.75 -2.70 11.69
C TYR A 42 4.76 -2.91 13.21
N ASP A 43 5.92 -3.17 13.83
CA ASP A 43 6.01 -3.53 15.25
C ASP A 43 5.28 -2.57 16.20
N THR A 44 5.35 -1.27 15.93
CA THR A 44 4.76 -0.23 16.78
C THR A 44 3.26 -0.04 16.58
N ALA A 45 2.69 -0.56 15.48
CA ALA A 45 1.26 -0.47 15.19
C ALA A 45 0.42 -1.52 15.94
N TYR A 46 1.01 -2.66 16.34
CA TYR A 46 0.25 -3.75 16.94
C TYR A 46 -0.41 -3.34 18.27
N GLY A 47 -1.73 -3.57 18.35
CA GLY A 47 -2.55 -3.28 19.52
C GLY A 47 -3.07 -1.84 19.60
N LEU A 48 -2.75 -1.00 18.62
CA LEU A 48 -3.37 0.32 18.45
C LEU A 48 -4.69 0.20 17.67
N GLU A 49 -5.60 1.14 17.88
CA GLU A 49 -6.90 1.22 17.19
C GLU A 49 -7.27 2.69 16.88
N GLY A 50 -8.24 2.89 16.00
CA GLY A 50 -8.80 4.20 15.67
C GLY A 50 -7.75 5.22 15.24
N GLY A 51 -7.87 6.45 15.74
CA GLY A 51 -6.92 7.53 15.44
C GLY A 51 -5.49 7.27 15.91
N GLN A 52 -5.28 6.43 16.93
CA GLN A 52 -3.92 6.08 17.37
C GLN A 52 -3.23 5.18 16.35
N LEU A 53 -3.95 4.19 15.81
CA LEU A 53 -3.44 3.34 14.74
C LEU A 53 -3.20 4.15 13.47
N LYS A 54 -4.12 5.06 13.10
CA LYS A 54 -3.94 5.95 11.95
C LYS A 54 -2.64 6.76 12.05
N ALA A 55 -2.43 7.43 13.17
CA ALA A 55 -1.24 8.24 13.41
C ALA A 55 0.06 7.41 13.43
N GLU A 56 0.04 6.21 14.02
CA GLU A 56 1.23 5.35 14.01
C GLU A 56 1.55 4.83 12.60
N LEU A 57 0.53 4.43 11.84
CA LEU A 57 0.73 4.00 10.46
C LEU A 57 1.24 5.13 9.58
N HIS A 58 0.77 6.37 9.80
CA HIS A 58 1.29 7.57 9.14
C HIS A 58 2.81 7.68 9.31
N GLU A 59 3.30 7.59 10.56
CA GLU A 59 4.73 7.65 10.88
C GLU A 59 5.52 6.48 10.25
N ILE A 60 4.97 5.25 10.26
CA ILE A 60 5.62 4.07 9.69
C ILE A 60 5.83 4.21 8.18
N ILE A 61 4.84 4.75 7.46
CA ILE A 61 4.86 4.81 5.99
C ILE A 61 5.35 6.17 5.45
N ASP A 62 5.69 7.12 6.33
CA ASP A 62 6.37 8.36 6.00
C ASP A 62 7.82 8.11 5.51
N GLY A 63 8.48 9.15 4.99
CA GLY A 63 9.89 9.10 4.59
C GLY A 63 10.16 8.34 3.28
N HIS A 64 9.10 7.96 2.55
CA HIS A 64 9.22 7.29 1.26
C HIS A 64 10.01 8.09 0.22
N THR A 65 10.67 7.38 -0.70
CA THR A 65 11.40 7.97 -1.82
C THR A 65 10.44 8.57 -2.84
N GLU A 66 10.45 9.90 -2.96
CA GLU A 66 9.58 10.60 -3.90
C GLU A 66 10.14 10.58 -5.34
N LEU A 67 9.37 9.99 -6.25
CA LEU A 67 9.70 9.96 -7.67
C LEU A 67 9.43 11.31 -8.35
N SER A 68 10.20 11.67 -9.38
CA SER A 68 9.73 12.69 -10.32
C SER A 68 8.55 12.16 -11.14
N TYR A 69 7.70 13.07 -11.62
CA TYR A 69 6.56 12.66 -12.45
C TYR A 69 6.97 11.86 -13.69
N SER A 70 8.13 12.14 -14.30
CA SER A 70 8.65 11.33 -15.41
C SER A 70 9.05 9.92 -14.99
N GLN A 71 9.64 9.74 -13.79
CA GLN A 71 10.06 8.42 -13.29
C GLN A 71 8.87 7.49 -13.01
N VAL A 72 7.69 8.05 -12.72
CA VAL A 72 6.46 7.25 -12.54
C VAL A 72 6.18 6.36 -13.75
N TRP A 73 6.49 6.80 -14.99
CA TRP A 73 6.29 5.94 -16.16
C TRP A 73 7.09 4.64 -16.10
N ASP A 74 8.33 4.72 -15.64
CA ASP A 74 9.20 3.55 -15.55
C ASP A 74 8.79 2.68 -14.36
N ALA A 75 8.39 3.30 -13.24
CA ALA A 75 7.85 2.59 -12.09
C ALA A 75 6.58 1.79 -12.44
N LEU A 76 5.60 2.39 -13.12
CA LEU A 76 4.36 1.69 -13.50
C LEU A 76 4.59 0.55 -14.49
N LYS A 77 5.63 0.62 -15.32
CA LYS A 77 6.03 -0.50 -16.18
C LYS A 77 6.57 -1.69 -15.38
N VAL A 78 6.96 -1.50 -14.12
CA VAL A 78 7.45 -2.56 -13.22
C VAL A 78 6.33 -3.04 -12.31
N THR A 79 5.67 -2.11 -11.61
CA THR A 79 4.64 -2.42 -10.60
C THR A 79 3.43 -3.09 -11.21
N ASP A 80 3.05 -2.69 -12.44
CA ASP A 80 1.85 -3.16 -13.12
C ASP A 80 2.17 -4.06 -14.34
N GLU A 81 3.39 -4.61 -14.42
CA GLU A 81 3.81 -5.56 -15.46
C GLU A 81 2.88 -6.79 -15.54
N ASP A 82 2.32 -7.07 -16.72
CA ASP A 82 1.48 -8.25 -16.90
C ASP A 82 2.29 -9.55 -16.67
N PRO A 83 1.89 -10.40 -15.69
CA PRO A 83 2.61 -11.62 -15.36
C PRO A 83 2.64 -12.64 -16.52
N ASN A 84 1.70 -12.53 -17.47
CA ASN A 84 1.63 -13.39 -18.64
C ASN A 84 2.35 -12.78 -19.86
N ASN A 85 2.70 -11.49 -19.82
CA ASN A 85 3.41 -10.81 -20.89
C ASN A 85 4.24 -9.63 -20.36
N PRO A 86 5.55 -9.82 -20.07
CA PRO A 86 6.39 -8.79 -19.45
C PRO A 86 6.66 -7.56 -20.34
N ASN A 87 6.20 -7.56 -21.60
CA ASN A 87 6.24 -6.38 -22.47
C ASN A 87 5.03 -5.46 -22.29
N ASN A 88 4.07 -5.86 -21.46
CA ASN A 88 2.81 -5.17 -21.24
C ASN A 88 2.64 -4.78 -19.77
N VAL A 89 1.69 -3.88 -19.52
CA VAL A 89 1.10 -3.58 -18.21
C VAL A 89 -0.37 -3.98 -18.21
N VAL A 90 -0.90 -4.30 -17.03
CA VAL A 90 -2.34 -4.53 -16.81
C VAL A 90 -3.00 -3.20 -16.47
N LEU A 91 -4.00 -2.79 -17.23
CA LEU A 91 -4.73 -1.54 -16.98
C LEU A 91 -5.73 -1.71 -15.84
N LEU A 92 -5.73 -0.78 -14.87
CA LEU A 92 -6.50 -0.88 -13.63
C LEU A 92 -7.96 -1.21 -13.87
N TYR A 93 -8.67 -0.38 -14.64
CA TYR A 93 -10.12 -0.53 -14.75
C TYR A 93 -10.55 -1.56 -15.79
N SER A 94 -9.78 -1.83 -16.84
CA SER A 94 -10.23 -2.77 -17.89
C SER A 94 -9.65 -4.18 -17.75
N GLY A 95 -8.62 -4.36 -16.92
CA GLY A 95 -7.84 -5.60 -16.88
C GLY A 95 -7.07 -5.89 -18.17
N GLU A 96 -7.06 -4.97 -19.14
CA GLU A 96 -6.44 -5.17 -20.43
C GLU A 96 -4.91 -5.22 -20.28
N SER A 97 -4.30 -6.23 -20.90
CA SER A 97 -2.85 -6.27 -21.10
C SER A 97 -2.45 -5.38 -22.28
N ARG A 98 -1.78 -4.26 -22.00
CA ARG A 98 -1.39 -3.27 -23.01
C ARG A 98 0.11 -3.03 -23.02
N SER A 99 0.68 -2.83 -24.21
CA SER A 99 2.13 -2.61 -24.35
C SER A 99 2.64 -1.48 -23.45
N LYS A 100 3.77 -1.74 -22.77
CA LYS A 100 4.52 -0.74 -21.98
C LYS A 100 4.87 0.50 -22.80
N ASN A 101 5.00 0.37 -24.13
CA ASN A 101 5.38 1.46 -25.03
C ASN A 101 4.17 2.24 -25.59
N LEU A 102 2.93 1.80 -25.32
CA LEU A 102 1.71 2.55 -25.63
C LEU A 102 1.36 3.48 -24.45
N ASN A 103 2.36 4.13 -23.85
CA ASN A 103 2.17 5.04 -22.74
C ASN A 103 2.21 6.48 -23.25
N GLY A 104 1.21 7.30 -22.91
CA GLY A 104 1.09 8.62 -23.53
C GLY A 104 -0.22 9.33 -23.24
N GLY A 105 -0.80 9.90 -24.28
CA GLY A 105 -2.02 10.73 -24.18
C GLY A 105 -2.93 10.61 -25.40
N ASN A 106 -2.62 9.73 -26.35
CA ASN A 106 -3.46 9.48 -27.51
C ASN A 106 -4.51 8.41 -27.19
N VAL A 107 -5.53 8.33 -28.04
CA VAL A 107 -6.47 7.20 -28.02
C VAL A 107 -5.72 5.89 -28.26
N GLY A 108 -5.95 4.90 -27.39
CA GLY A 108 -5.26 3.61 -27.41
C GLY A 108 -3.96 3.59 -26.59
N ASP A 109 -3.47 4.75 -26.15
CA ASP A 109 -2.43 4.80 -25.12
C ASP A 109 -3.04 4.50 -23.74
N TRP A 110 -2.19 4.09 -22.81
CA TRP A 110 -2.46 4.19 -21.38
C TRP A 110 -1.78 5.41 -20.77
N ASN A 111 -2.35 5.94 -19.70
CA ASN A 111 -1.77 7.01 -18.91
C ASN A 111 -1.86 6.72 -17.41
N ARG A 112 -1.35 7.65 -16.60
CA ARG A 112 -1.33 7.57 -15.13
C ARG A 112 -2.69 8.00 -14.58
N GLU A 113 -3.44 7.03 -14.08
CA GLU A 113 -4.59 7.25 -13.21
C GLU A 113 -4.09 7.70 -11.84
N HIS A 114 -4.55 8.85 -11.37
CA HIS A 114 -4.44 9.24 -9.97
C HIS A 114 -5.72 8.77 -9.26
N THR A 115 -5.74 7.60 -8.62
CA THR A 115 -6.97 7.08 -8.00
C THR A 115 -7.47 8.05 -6.93
N TRP A 116 -6.58 8.59 -6.11
CA TRP A 116 -6.84 9.87 -5.48
C TRP A 116 -6.74 11.03 -6.50
N ALA A 117 -7.87 11.53 -7.00
CA ALA A 117 -7.84 12.58 -8.01
C ALA A 117 -7.22 13.89 -7.46
N LYS A 118 -6.17 14.37 -8.12
CA LYS A 118 -5.35 15.55 -7.75
C LYS A 118 -6.13 16.81 -7.41
N SER A 119 -7.35 16.97 -7.93
CA SER A 119 -8.20 18.13 -7.64
C SER A 119 -8.74 18.13 -6.21
N HIS A 120 -8.85 16.96 -5.58
CA HIS A 120 -9.23 16.80 -4.17
C HIS A 120 -7.98 16.97 -3.31
N GLY A 121 -7.62 18.22 -3.01
CA GLY A 121 -6.41 18.59 -2.25
C GLY A 121 -5.35 19.34 -3.04
N GLY A 122 -5.46 19.41 -4.37
CA GLY A 122 -4.71 20.37 -5.19
C GLY A 122 -3.19 20.12 -5.32
N PHE A 123 -2.70 18.91 -5.04
CA PHE A 123 -1.26 18.59 -5.05
C PHE A 123 -0.64 18.48 -6.45
N GLY A 124 -1.46 18.34 -7.50
CA GLY A 124 -0.97 18.30 -8.88
C GLY A 124 -0.03 17.12 -9.14
N THR A 125 1.10 17.37 -9.81
CA THR A 125 2.10 16.33 -10.12
C THR A 125 3.46 16.64 -9.50
N ALA A 126 3.45 17.39 -8.39
CA ALA A 126 4.65 17.60 -7.58
C ALA A 126 5.06 16.28 -6.91
N ARG A 127 6.33 16.23 -6.47
CA ARG A 127 6.84 15.12 -5.67
C ARG A 127 6.03 14.97 -4.37
N GLY A 128 5.96 13.74 -3.85
CA GLY A 128 5.05 13.35 -2.78
C GLY A 128 3.73 12.81 -3.37
N ALA A 129 2.59 13.30 -2.88
CA ALA A 129 1.25 12.80 -3.24
C ALA A 129 0.97 12.77 -4.76
N GLY A 130 1.54 13.69 -5.54
CA GLY A 130 1.36 13.74 -7.00
C GLY A 130 2.08 12.64 -7.78
N THR A 131 3.01 11.93 -7.14
CA THR A 131 3.93 10.97 -7.75
C THR A 131 4.01 9.64 -7.01
N ASP A 132 3.25 9.47 -5.93
CA ASP A 132 3.23 8.24 -5.14
C ASP A 132 2.59 7.08 -5.92
N ILE A 133 3.36 6.03 -6.18
CA ILE A 133 2.92 4.89 -6.98
C ILE A 133 2.02 3.91 -6.23
N HIS A 134 1.79 4.08 -4.93
CA HIS A 134 0.75 3.32 -4.23
C HIS A 134 -0.64 3.61 -4.81
N HIS A 135 -0.93 4.85 -5.21
CA HIS A 135 -2.23 5.24 -5.78
C HIS A 135 -2.21 5.53 -7.31
N LEU A 136 -1.02 5.56 -7.93
CA LEU A 136 -0.90 5.74 -9.38
C LEU A 136 -0.99 4.39 -10.09
N ARG A 137 -1.89 4.26 -11.06
CA ARG A 137 -2.06 3.02 -11.86
C ARG A 137 -2.11 3.33 -13.36
N PRO A 138 -1.69 2.40 -14.24
CA PRO A 138 -1.91 2.56 -15.67
C PRO A 138 -3.40 2.35 -15.99
N THR A 139 -3.96 3.20 -16.85
CA THR A 139 -5.35 3.05 -17.33
C THR A 139 -5.47 3.53 -18.76
N ASP A 140 -6.51 3.11 -19.48
CA ASP A 140 -6.79 3.63 -20.81
C ASP A 140 -7.07 5.14 -20.76
N VAL A 141 -6.48 5.91 -21.68
CA VAL A 141 -6.60 7.39 -21.69
C VAL A 141 -8.05 7.86 -21.74
N GLN A 142 -8.94 7.17 -22.48
CA GLN A 142 -10.35 7.56 -22.55
C GLN A 142 -11.08 7.22 -21.26
N VAL A 143 -10.81 6.04 -20.68
CA VAL A 143 -11.41 5.62 -19.40
C VAL A 143 -10.98 6.56 -18.27
N ASN A 144 -9.70 6.94 -18.19
CA ASN A 144 -9.21 7.97 -17.26
C ASN A 144 -9.95 9.30 -17.45
N GLY A 145 -10.09 9.74 -18.70
CA GLY A 145 -10.79 10.99 -19.02
C GLY A 145 -12.27 10.97 -18.61
N LEU A 146 -12.93 9.81 -18.72
CA LEU A 146 -14.32 9.61 -18.29
C LEU A 146 -14.46 9.54 -16.77
N ARG A 147 -13.47 8.96 -16.07
CA ARG A 147 -13.39 8.95 -14.61
C ARG A 147 -13.19 10.36 -14.08
N GLY A 148 -12.26 11.12 -14.67
CA GLY A 148 -11.99 12.51 -14.32
C GLY A 148 -11.62 12.66 -12.84
N ASN A 149 -12.46 13.38 -12.10
CA ASN A 149 -12.31 13.59 -10.65
C ASN A 149 -13.53 13.10 -9.85
N LEU A 150 -14.34 12.21 -10.44
CA LEU A 150 -15.51 11.64 -9.80
C LEU A 150 -15.08 10.87 -8.53
N ASP A 151 -15.85 11.05 -7.46
CA ASP A 151 -15.67 10.32 -6.23
C ASP A 151 -15.97 8.83 -6.43
N PHE A 152 -15.31 7.96 -5.66
CA PHE A 152 -15.64 6.55 -5.67
C PHE A 152 -16.90 6.28 -4.83
N ASP A 153 -17.93 5.77 -5.49
CA ASP A 153 -19.21 5.30 -4.94
C ASP A 153 -19.89 4.49 -6.04
N TYR A 154 -21.00 3.82 -5.73
CA TYR A 154 -21.84 3.16 -6.71
C TYR A 154 -22.21 4.07 -7.88
N GLY A 155 -22.13 3.50 -9.08
CA GLY A 155 -22.34 4.18 -10.34
C GLY A 155 -23.78 4.06 -10.81
N GLY A 156 -24.00 4.37 -12.09
CA GLY A 156 -25.30 4.22 -12.72
C GLY A 156 -25.19 3.69 -14.13
N ALA A 157 -24.73 4.53 -15.04
CA ALA A 157 -24.64 4.16 -16.46
C ALA A 157 -23.30 3.49 -16.77
N ALA A 158 -23.32 2.46 -17.62
CA ALA A 158 -22.13 1.80 -18.11
C ALA A 158 -21.19 2.75 -18.85
N VAL A 159 -19.89 2.54 -18.66
CA VAL A 159 -18.83 3.32 -19.30
C VAL A 159 -18.30 2.58 -20.53
N ALA A 160 -18.32 3.24 -21.69
CA ALA A 160 -17.75 2.65 -22.90
C ALA A 160 -16.23 2.48 -22.76
N GLY A 161 -15.71 1.30 -23.15
CA GLY A 161 -14.28 0.99 -23.07
C GLY A 161 -13.80 0.48 -21.71
N CYS A 162 -14.70 0.34 -20.73
CA CYS A 162 -14.43 -0.36 -19.48
C CYS A 162 -15.62 -1.26 -19.14
N ASP A 163 -15.46 -2.56 -19.34
CA ASP A 163 -16.47 -3.54 -18.95
C ASP A 163 -16.55 -3.60 -17.42
N GLY A 164 -17.74 -3.40 -16.86
CA GLY A 164 -17.97 -3.38 -15.41
C GLY A 164 -17.88 -1.99 -14.77
N CYS A 165 -17.30 -0.99 -15.43
CA CYS A 165 -17.33 0.38 -14.91
C CYS A 165 -18.73 0.99 -15.04
N LEU A 166 -19.22 1.60 -13.96
CA LEU A 166 -20.42 2.41 -13.95
C LEU A 166 -20.10 3.83 -13.48
N ARG A 167 -20.85 4.83 -13.95
CA ARG A 167 -20.70 6.21 -13.46
C ARG A 167 -22.01 6.98 -13.40
N THR A 168 -22.02 7.98 -12.53
CA THR A 168 -23.05 9.03 -12.50
C THR A 168 -22.43 10.38 -12.90
N SER A 169 -23.08 11.49 -12.57
CA SER A 169 -22.48 12.83 -12.69
C SER A 169 -21.47 13.14 -11.59
N SER A 170 -21.47 12.35 -10.49
CA SER A 170 -20.64 12.62 -9.31
C SER A 170 -19.85 11.41 -8.79
N SER A 171 -20.19 10.20 -9.24
CA SER A 171 -19.56 8.96 -8.78
C SER A 171 -19.02 8.10 -9.91
N TRP A 172 -17.94 7.37 -9.59
CA TRP A 172 -17.36 6.31 -10.39
C TRP A 172 -17.35 5.00 -9.59
N GLU A 173 -17.93 3.95 -10.16
CA GLU A 173 -17.84 2.59 -9.67
C GLU A 173 -16.92 1.79 -10.60
N PRO A 174 -15.77 1.32 -10.11
CA PRO A 174 -14.89 0.46 -10.90
C PRO A 174 -15.48 -0.97 -10.99
N PRO A 175 -14.94 -1.83 -11.87
CA PRO A 175 -15.35 -3.23 -11.91
C PRO A 175 -15.07 -3.93 -10.58
N ASN A 176 -15.80 -5.02 -10.34
CA ASN A 176 -15.78 -5.71 -9.05
C ASN A 176 -14.39 -6.25 -8.68
N GLU A 177 -13.57 -6.57 -9.68
CA GLU A 177 -12.25 -7.18 -9.53
C GLU A 177 -11.16 -6.21 -9.04
N VAL A 178 -11.47 -4.92 -8.91
CA VAL A 178 -10.52 -3.88 -8.44
C VAL A 178 -11.15 -2.92 -7.44
N LYS A 179 -12.32 -3.28 -6.89
CA LYS A 179 -13.03 -2.44 -5.92
C LYS A 179 -12.23 -2.33 -4.62
N GLY A 180 -11.64 -3.44 -4.17
CA GLY A 180 -10.79 -3.52 -3.00
C GLY A 180 -9.45 -2.86 -3.21
N ASP A 181 -8.82 -3.04 -4.38
CA ASP A 181 -7.62 -2.30 -4.80
C ASP A 181 -7.82 -0.79 -4.62
N VAL A 182 -8.91 -0.27 -5.19
CA VAL A 182 -9.25 1.16 -5.13
C VAL A 182 -9.45 1.62 -3.69
N ALA A 183 -10.19 0.85 -2.88
CA ALA A 183 -10.40 1.16 -1.48
C ALA A 183 -9.07 1.25 -0.71
N ARG A 184 -8.19 0.25 -0.84
CA ARG A 184 -6.89 0.21 -0.15
C ARG A 184 -5.92 1.29 -0.63
N MET A 185 -5.99 1.72 -1.89
CA MET A 185 -5.24 2.89 -2.37
C MET A 185 -5.76 4.19 -1.73
N LEU A 186 -7.07 4.34 -1.53
CA LEU A 186 -7.65 5.52 -0.89
C LEU A 186 -7.37 5.55 0.62
N PHE A 187 -7.48 4.41 1.31
CA PHE A 187 -7.09 4.27 2.71
C PHE A 187 -5.63 4.66 2.91
N TYR A 188 -4.73 4.15 2.06
CA TYR A 188 -3.32 4.50 2.10
C TYR A 188 -3.10 6.01 1.95
N MET A 189 -3.72 6.65 0.96
CA MET A 189 -3.53 8.09 0.74
C MET A 189 -4.02 8.94 1.92
N ALA A 190 -5.11 8.52 2.57
CA ALA A 190 -5.66 9.22 3.74
C ALA A 190 -4.87 9.02 5.04
N VAL A 191 -4.05 7.96 5.12
CA VAL A 191 -3.13 7.74 6.25
C VAL A 191 -1.75 8.30 5.97
N ARG A 192 -1.28 8.18 4.72
CA ARG A 192 0.05 8.68 4.37
C ARG A 192 0.11 10.19 4.47
N TYR A 193 -0.90 10.93 4.02
CA TYR A 193 -0.81 12.40 3.92
C TYR A 193 -1.74 13.10 4.92
N GLU A 194 -1.19 13.54 6.05
CA GLU A 194 -1.91 14.21 7.15
C GLU A 194 -1.59 15.72 7.26
N ALA A 195 -2.12 16.41 8.28
CA ALA A 195 -2.10 17.87 8.40
C ALA A 195 -0.69 18.51 8.48
N GLU A 196 0.32 17.75 8.89
CA GLU A 196 1.73 18.13 8.98
C GLU A 196 2.47 18.04 7.62
N ASP A 197 1.88 17.33 6.66
CA ASP A 197 2.42 17.15 5.32
C ASP A 197 2.06 18.34 4.40
N PRO A 198 2.64 18.38 3.18
CA PRO A 198 2.26 19.38 2.18
C PRO A 198 0.79 19.35 1.77
N VAL A 199 0.08 18.24 2.01
CA VAL A 199 -1.37 18.08 1.84
C VAL A 199 -1.95 17.20 2.95
N ASP A 200 -3.19 17.49 3.31
CA ASP A 200 -3.98 16.79 4.33
C ASP A 200 -5.14 16.09 3.62
N LEU A 201 -5.06 14.77 3.42
CA LEU A 201 -6.01 13.98 2.64
C LEU A 201 -6.87 13.12 3.56
N GLU A 202 -8.19 13.21 3.44
CA GLU A 202 -9.10 12.51 4.35
C GLU A 202 -10.26 11.82 3.63
N LEU A 203 -10.80 10.76 4.21
CA LEU A 203 -12.01 10.11 3.72
C LEU A 203 -13.24 10.66 4.44
N ASN A 204 -14.39 10.69 3.75
CA ASN A 204 -15.65 11.11 4.36
C ASN A 204 -16.86 10.40 3.74
N GLU A 205 -18.06 10.73 4.20
CA GLU A 205 -19.31 10.15 3.70
C GLU A 205 -19.96 10.96 2.55
N GLN A 206 -19.29 12.00 2.05
CA GLN A 206 -19.86 12.95 1.11
C GLN A 206 -19.22 12.81 -0.27
N LEU A 207 -20.04 13.00 -1.31
CA LEU A 207 -19.57 13.18 -2.69
C LEU A 207 -19.59 14.66 -3.05
N ASN A 208 -18.87 15.02 -4.11
CA ASN A 208 -18.80 16.38 -4.64
C ASN A 208 -18.20 17.38 -3.63
N ASN A 209 -17.12 16.99 -2.96
CA ASN A 209 -16.36 17.84 -2.04
C ASN A 209 -15.66 19.03 -2.76
N GLY A 210 -15.82 19.17 -4.07
CA GLY A 210 -15.25 20.24 -4.87
C GLY A 210 -13.73 20.09 -4.97
N SER A 211 -12.99 21.01 -4.35
CA SER A 211 -11.52 20.94 -4.24
C SER A 211 -11.04 20.65 -2.82
N ALA A 212 -11.96 20.43 -1.88
CA ALA A 212 -11.58 20.00 -0.55
C ALA A 212 -10.87 18.63 -0.64
N PRO A 213 -9.94 18.32 0.27
CA PRO A 213 -9.12 17.13 0.17
C PRO A 213 -9.85 15.89 0.71
N TYR A 214 -11.09 15.71 0.29
CA TYR A 214 -11.91 14.55 0.62
C TYR A 214 -12.23 13.77 -0.63
N HIS A 215 -12.12 12.45 -0.59
CA HIS A 215 -12.36 11.67 -1.80
C HIS A 215 -12.95 10.29 -1.55
N GLY A 216 -13.97 9.94 -2.31
CA GLY A 216 -14.66 8.66 -2.18
C GLY A 216 -15.49 8.56 -0.91
N LYS A 217 -16.53 7.72 -0.97
CA LYS A 217 -17.45 7.53 0.15
C LYS A 217 -16.95 6.41 1.07
N LEU A 218 -16.49 6.78 2.25
CA LEU A 218 -15.83 5.88 3.21
C LEU A 218 -16.61 4.59 3.46
N SER A 219 -17.90 4.67 3.78
CA SER A 219 -18.75 3.48 3.98
C SER A 219 -18.76 2.51 2.80
N VAL A 220 -18.70 3.02 1.56
CA VAL A 220 -18.68 2.18 0.34
C VAL A 220 -17.29 1.65 0.06
N LEU A 221 -16.24 2.40 0.38
CA LEU A 221 -14.86 1.91 0.29
C LEU A 221 -14.62 0.76 1.27
N LEU A 222 -15.13 0.85 2.50
CA LEU A 222 -15.08 -0.25 3.47
C LEU A 222 -15.84 -1.48 2.98
N GLU A 223 -17.04 -1.29 2.43
CA GLU A 223 -17.81 -2.37 1.82
C GLU A 223 -17.05 -3.04 0.67
N TRP A 224 -16.45 -2.26 -0.23
CA TRP A 224 -15.66 -2.75 -1.35
C TRP A 224 -14.39 -3.47 -0.91
N HIS A 225 -13.74 -2.98 0.14
CA HIS A 225 -12.58 -3.63 0.75
C HIS A 225 -12.92 -5.03 1.27
N GLU A 226 -14.09 -5.23 1.88
CA GLU A 226 -14.56 -6.54 2.35
C GLU A 226 -14.96 -7.46 1.18
N GLN A 227 -15.64 -6.91 0.16
CA GLN A 227 -16.16 -7.67 -0.97
C GLN A 227 -15.06 -8.15 -1.94
N ASP A 228 -13.95 -7.42 -2.02
CA ASP A 228 -12.81 -7.69 -2.89
C ASP A 228 -11.52 -7.79 -2.04
N PRO A 229 -11.25 -8.97 -1.45
CA PRO A 229 -10.10 -9.20 -0.58
C PRO A 229 -8.76 -8.99 -1.31
N VAL A 230 -7.70 -8.74 -0.53
CA VAL A 230 -6.35 -8.56 -1.06
C VAL A 230 -5.95 -9.73 -1.95
N SER A 231 -5.55 -9.42 -3.17
CA SER A 231 -5.09 -10.40 -4.15
C SER A 231 -3.58 -10.66 -4.05
N GLU A 232 -3.11 -11.77 -4.63
CA GLU A 232 -1.66 -12.02 -4.79
C GLU A 232 -1.01 -10.95 -5.68
N TRP A 233 -1.74 -10.46 -6.67
CA TRP A 233 -1.30 -9.38 -7.55
C TRP A 233 -1.02 -8.08 -6.77
N GLU A 234 -1.90 -7.70 -5.84
CA GLU A 234 -1.69 -6.54 -4.98
C GLU A 234 -0.51 -6.70 -4.04
N GLN A 235 -0.32 -7.89 -3.45
CA GLN A 235 0.85 -8.17 -2.59
C GLN A 235 2.16 -8.02 -3.37
N GLN A 236 2.25 -8.64 -4.55
CA GLN A 236 3.43 -8.51 -5.42
C GLN A 236 3.65 -7.06 -5.88
N ARG A 237 2.58 -6.32 -6.13
CA ARG A 237 2.67 -4.91 -6.45
C ARG A 237 3.20 -4.12 -5.25
N ASN A 238 2.72 -4.38 -4.05
CA ASN A 238 3.18 -3.73 -2.81
C ASN A 238 4.68 -3.96 -2.58
N GLU A 239 5.17 -5.19 -2.77
CA GLU A 239 6.61 -5.52 -2.72
C GLU A 239 7.43 -4.71 -3.72
N LYS A 240 7.00 -4.65 -4.99
CA LYS A 240 7.70 -3.86 -6.02
C LYS A 240 7.70 -2.36 -5.71
N ILE A 241 6.66 -1.87 -5.04
CA ILE A 241 6.61 -0.46 -4.63
C ILE A 241 7.55 -0.21 -3.47
N GLU A 242 7.63 -1.11 -2.50
CA GLU A 242 8.62 -1.03 -1.42
C GLU A 242 10.04 -0.99 -1.99
N ASP A 243 10.36 -1.82 -2.99
CA ASP A 243 11.67 -1.79 -3.64
C ASP A 243 12.00 -0.43 -4.29
N ILE A 244 10.98 0.35 -4.71
CA ILE A 244 11.13 1.61 -5.45
C ILE A 244 11.02 2.83 -4.53
N GLN A 245 10.03 2.86 -3.64
CA GLN A 245 9.70 3.98 -2.76
C GLN A 245 10.10 3.74 -1.30
N GLY A 246 10.42 2.51 -0.90
CA GLY A 246 10.87 2.18 0.46
C GLY A 246 9.75 2.09 1.50
N ASN A 247 8.49 2.23 1.11
CA ASN A 247 7.34 2.12 1.99
C ASN A 247 6.27 1.18 1.43
N ARG A 248 5.45 0.62 2.33
CA ARG A 248 4.40 -0.34 2.01
C ARG A 248 3.00 0.24 2.27
N ASN A 249 2.00 -0.26 1.55
CA ASN A 249 0.59 0.02 1.85
C ASN A 249 0.12 -0.90 2.99
N PRO A 250 -0.15 -0.37 4.20
CA PRO A 250 -0.54 -1.19 5.35
C PRO A 250 -1.85 -1.95 5.14
N PHE A 251 -2.75 -1.43 4.31
CA PHE A 251 -4.05 -2.05 4.07
C PHE A 251 -3.99 -3.23 3.09
N ILE A 252 -2.85 -3.44 2.43
CA ILE A 252 -2.55 -4.65 1.66
C ILE A 252 -1.96 -5.72 2.59
N ASP A 253 -1.04 -5.35 3.47
CA ASP A 253 -0.36 -6.29 4.37
C ASP A 253 -1.22 -6.69 5.58
N HIS A 254 -2.03 -5.75 6.06
CA HIS A 254 -2.92 -5.83 7.22
C HIS A 254 -4.30 -5.24 6.88
N PRO A 255 -5.09 -5.91 6.02
CA PRO A 255 -6.41 -5.41 5.60
C PRO A 255 -7.36 -5.14 6.77
N GLU A 256 -7.25 -5.89 7.86
CA GLU A 256 -8.06 -5.73 9.07
C GLU A 256 -7.96 -4.32 9.70
N TRP A 257 -6.86 -3.59 9.47
CA TRP A 257 -6.68 -2.26 10.03
C TRP A 257 -7.58 -1.19 9.42
N ALA A 258 -8.14 -1.42 8.23
CA ALA A 258 -9.13 -0.49 7.67
C ALA A 258 -10.35 -0.37 8.59
N GLU A 259 -10.89 -1.51 9.07
CA GLU A 259 -11.99 -1.49 10.03
C GLU A 259 -11.55 -0.97 11.40
N SER A 260 -10.34 -1.31 11.86
CA SER A 260 -9.83 -0.82 13.14
C SER A 260 -9.69 0.70 13.20
N ILE A 261 -9.45 1.37 12.07
CA ILE A 261 -9.38 2.83 11.99
C ILE A 261 -10.77 3.45 11.84
N TRP A 262 -11.57 2.99 10.86
CA TRP A 262 -12.76 3.73 10.42
C TRP A 262 -14.10 3.15 10.89
N SER A 263 -14.19 1.86 11.21
CA SER A 263 -15.44 1.24 11.71
C SER A 263 -15.70 1.48 13.20
N ALA A 264 -14.74 2.07 13.93
CA ALA A 264 -14.86 2.43 15.34
C ALA A 264 -15.52 3.81 15.60
N SER A 265 -16.13 4.42 14.57
CA SER A 265 -16.67 5.79 14.59
C SER A 265 -18.19 5.85 14.70
#